data_AF-A0A2G4REL8-F1
#
_entry.id   AF-A0A2G4REL8-F1
#
_cell.length_a   1.000
_cell.length_b   1.000
_cell.length_c   1.000
_cell.angle_alpha   90.00
_cell.angle_beta   90.00
_cell.angle_gamma   90.00
#
_symmetry.space_group_name_H-M   'P 1'
#
loop_
_entity.id
_entity.type
_entity.pdbx_description
1 polymer ?
#
loop_
_entity_poly.entity_id
_entity_poly.type
_entity_poly.pdbx_seq_one_letter_code
_entity_poly.pdbx_strand_id
1 'polypeptide(L)'
;MDAQFWNVKWQKNQIGFHLPSVNPLLVKHFSVLNLHKGARIFVPLCGKTLDIHWLLQREMDVVGIELSQIAVEQLFSELGISPRISNITSGMLCFEAENICIFVGDIFALSSQLLGDVHAIYDRAALIALPQVMRATYAKHLMNISNKAQQLLVTLEYDQSLMKGPPFSVNQKEIQKYYGADYAIKCLESTDVEGGLKGCVPAAEKVWFLNPEYSE
;
A
#
# COMPACT_ATOMS: atom_id res chain seq x y z
N MET A 1 -0.62 -8.41 -12.67
CA MET A 1 -1.16 -7.04 -12.69
C MET A 1 -1.26 -6.68 -14.15
N ASP A 2 -2.41 -6.21 -14.64
CA ASP A 2 -2.44 -5.69 -16.01
C ASP A 2 -1.78 -4.31 -15.98
N ALA A 3 -0.50 -4.28 -16.32
CA ALA A 3 0.30 -3.07 -16.29
C ALA A 3 -0.26 -2.00 -17.24
N GLN A 4 -0.80 -2.45 -18.38
CA GLN A 4 -1.39 -1.57 -19.37
C GLN A 4 -2.68 -0.94 -18.85
N PHE A 5 -3.51 -1.69 -18.11
CA PHE A 5 -4.73 -1.16 -17.49
C PHE A 5 -4.45 0.00 -16.53
N TRP A 6 -3.46 -0.13 -15.63
CA TRP A 6 -3.14 0.92 -14.66
C TRP A 6 -2.45 2.12 -15.30
N ASN A 7 -1.55 1.88 -16.26
CA ASN A 7 -0.94 2.97 -17.04
C ASN A 7 -1.99 3.78 -17.80
N VAL A 8 -2.97 3.11 -18.43
CA VAL A 8 -4.09 3.78 -19.12
C VAL A 8 -4.96 4.59 -18.15
N LYS A 9 -5.22 4.08 -16.94
CA LYS A 9 -6.00 4.83 -15.92
C LYS A 9 -5.30 6.13 -15.51
N TRP A 10 -4.00 6.08 -15.24
CA TRP A 10 -3.20 7.26 -14.90
C TRP A 10 -3.13 8.25 -16.06
N GLN A 11 -2.89 7.78 -17.28
CA GLN A 11 -2.91 8.63 -18.48
C GLN A 11 -4.26 9.31 -18.71
N LYS A 12 -5.37 8.63 -18.39
CA LYS A 12 -6.72 9.17 -18.52
C LYS A 12 -7.19 9.95 -17.29
N ASN A 13 -6.32 10.17 -16.31
CA ASN A 13 -6.64 10.80 -15.01
C ASN A 13 -7.86 10.17 -14.29
N GLN A 14 -8.08 8.86 -14.47
CA GLN A 14 -9.18 8.11 -13.87
C GLN A 14 -8.80 7.62 -12.46
N ILE A 15 -8.51 8.58 -11.58
CA ILE A 15 -7.91 8.37 -10.25
C ILE A 15 -8.93 8.37 -9.11
N GLY A 16 -10.13 7.83 -9.31
CA GLY A 16 -11.20 7.79 -8.28
C GLY A 16 -10.86 7.03 -6.99
N PHE A 17 -9.66 6.45 -6.89
CA PHE A 17 -9.08 5.82 -5.69
C PHE A 17 -8.16 6.76 -4.88
N HIS A 18 -7.77 7.90 -5.46
CA HIS A 18 -6.99 8.93 -4.80
C HIS A 18 -7.90 9.71 -3.85
N LEU A 19 -7.55 9.73 -2.58
CA LEU A 19 -8.23 10.59 -1.60
C LEU A 19 -7.65 12.00 -1.72
N PRO A 20 -8.49 13.05 -1.72
CA PRO A 20 -8.02 14.44 -1.74
C PRO A 20 -7.40 14.88 -0.39
N SER A 21 -7.34 13.97 0.58
CA SER A 21 -6.72 14.18 1.89
C SER A 21 -6.09 12.87 2.38
N VAL A 22 -5.26 12.96 3.41
CA VAL A 22 -4.69 11.81 4.12
C VAL A 22 -5.81 10.89 4.58
N ASN A 23 -5.62 9.59 4.49
CA ASN A 23 -6.58 8.62 5.00
C ASN A 23 -6.76 8.80 6.53
N PRO A 24 -7.97 9.15 7.03
CA PRO A 24 -8.20 9.32 8.45
C PRO A 24 -7.89 8.05 9.28
N LEU A 25 -8.03 6.87 8.68
CA LEU A 25 -7.73 5.60 9.33
C LEU A 25 -6.23 5.40 9.56
N LEU A 26 -5.38 5.91 8.66
CA LEU A 26 -3.94 5.96 8.91
C LEU A 26 -3.66 6.82 10.13
N VAL A 27 -4.14 8.06 10.14
CA VAL A 27 -3.89 9.02 11.23
C VAL A 27 -4.36 8.46 12.58
N LYS A 28 -5.53 7.84 12.61
CA LYS A 28 -6.15 7.30 13.83
C LYS A 28 -5.41 6.09 14.39
N HIS A 29 -4.92 5.19 13.53
CA HIS A 29 -4.38 3.90 13.96
C HIS A 29 -2.87 3.78 13.85
N PHE A 30 -2.17 4.75 13.26
CA PHE A 30 -0.71 4.71 13.06
C PHE A 30 0.07 4.40 14.35
N SER A 31 -0.39 4.90 15.50
CA SER A 31 0.29 4.70 16.79
C SER A 31 0.41 3.23 17.20
N VAL A 32 -0.43 2.33 16.66
CA VAL A 32 -0.34 0.88 16.93
C VAL A 32 1.00 0.29 16.50
N LEU A 33 1.64 0.89 15.48
CA LEU A 33 2.92 0.43 14.94
C LEU A 33 4.10 0.73 15.88
N ASN A 34 3.89 1.62 16.87
CA ASN A 34 4.90 1.99 17.88
C ASN A 34 6.29 2.30 17.29
N LEU A 35 6.32 3.10 16.21
CA LEU A 35 7.53 3.41 15.48
C LEU A 35 8.28 4.60 16.10
N HIS A 36 9.61 4.53 16.07
CA HIS A 36 10.49 5.64 16.44
C HIS A 36 10.70 6.58 15.24
N LYS A 37 11.11 7.84 15.49
CA LYS A 37 11.49 8.78 14.42
C LYS A 37 12.61 8.20 13.57
N GLY A 38 12.52 8.36 12.25
CA GLY A 38 13.42 7.75 11.28
C GLY A 38 13.11 6.29 10.98
N ALA A 39 12.09 5.69 11.60
CA ALA A 39 11.66 4.35 11.23
C ALA A 39 11.21 4.34 9.76
N ARG A 40 11.72 3.35 9.04
CA ARG A 40 11.44 3.15 7.62
C ARG A 40 10.13 2.40 7.38
N ILE A 41 9.25 2.93 6.54
CA ILE A 41 7.92 2.37 6.25
C ILE A 41 7.80 2.09 4.76
N PHE A 42 7.36 0.88 4.43
CA PHE A 42 7.07 0.48 3.07
C PHE A 42 5.61 0.76 2.68
N VAL A 43 5.41 1.44 1.55
CA VAL A 43 4.09 1.73 0.97
C VAL A 43 3.98 1.07 -0.41
N PRO A 44 3.44 -0.15 -0.51
CA PRO A 44 3.32 -0.85 -1.79
C PRO A 44 2.22 -0.25 -2.67
N LEU A 45 2.43 -0.22 -4.00
CA LEU A 45 1.50 0.31 -5.00
C LEU A 45 1.03 1.73 -4.61
N CYS A 46 1.98 2.58 -4.24
CA CYS A 46 1.68 3.83 -3.53
C CYS A 46 0.94 4.87 -4.36
N GLY A 47 0.95 4.77 -5.70
CA GLY A 47 0.51 5.83 -6.59
C GLY A 47 1.15 7.16 -6.19
N LYS A 48 0.30 8.18 -6.00
CA LYS A 48 0.65 9.48 -5.40
C LYS A 48 -0.13 9.77 -4.13
N THR A 49 -0.24 8.79 -3.24
CA THR A 49 -1.05 8.97 -2.02
C THR A 49 -0.58 10.16 -1.17
N LEU A 50 -1.52 10.94 -0.64
CA LEU A 50 -1.24 11.98 0.34
C LEU A 50 -0.80 11.41 1.70
N ASP A 51 -1.01 10.11 1.91
CA ASP A 51 -0.51 9.40 3.09
C ASP A 51 1.01 9.50 3.23
N ILE A 52 1.75 9.50 2.10
CA ILE A 52 3.21 9.68 2.11
C ILE A 52 3.59 11.06 2.65
N HIS A 53 2.84 12.11 2.30
CA HIS A 53 3.09 13.46 2.81
C HIS A 53 2.98 13.49 4.34
N TRP A 54 1.95 12.82 4.87
CA TRP A 54 1.73 12.73 6.31
C TRP A 54 2.82 11.93 7.03
N LEU A 55 3.26 10.80 6.46
CA LEU A 55 4.34 9.99 7.02
C LEU A 55 5.66 10.78 7.09
N LEU A 56 6.01 11.53 6.05
CA LEU A 56 7.18 12.41 6.05
C LEU A 56 7.09 13.50 7.12
N GLN A 57 5.90 14.11 7.30
CA GLN A 57 5.68 15.09 8.39
C GLN A 57 5.84 14.46 9.79
N ARG A 58 5.72 13.14 9.92
CA ARG A 58 5.98 12.38 11.14
C ARG A 58 7.43 11.94 11.29
N GLU A 59 8.33 12.46 10.44
CA GLU A 59 9.76 12.15 10.45
C GLU A 59 10.03 10.66 10.19
N MET A 60 9.18 10.00 9.40
CA MET A 60 9.41 8.63 8.95
C MET A 60 10.27 8.64 7.68
N ASP A 61 11.09 7.60 7.52
CA ASP A 61 11.71 7.30 6.23
C ASP A 61 10.70 6.48 5.40
N VAL A 62 10.39 6.93 4.19
CA VAL A 62 9.37 6.30 3.35
C VAL A 62 10.03 5.60 2.18
N VAL A 63 9.76 4.31 2.03
CA VAL A 63 10.06 3.57 0.80
C VAL A 63 8.76 3.12 0.15
N GLY A 64 8.65 3.27 -1.17
CA GLY A 64 7.45 2.92 -1.91
C GLY A 64 7.77 2.26 -3.24
N ILE A 65 6.78 1.61 -3.83
CA ILE A 65 6.86 1.13 -5.20
C ILE A 65 5.56 1.37 -5.93
N GLU A 66 5.65 1.86 -7.15
CA GLU A 66 4.52 2.13 -8.02
C GLU A 66 4.87 1.72 -9.44
N LEU A 67 3.89 1.19 -10.19
CA LEU A 67 4.12 0.79 -11.57
C LEU A 67 4.18 2.00 -12.51
N SER A 68 3.37 3.03 -12.25
CA SER A 68 3.25 4.22 -13.09
C SER A 68 4.28 5.29 -12.75
N GLN A 69 5.25 5.50 -13.65
CA GLN A 69 6.20 6.62 -13.54
C GLN A 69 5.50 7.97 -13.40
N ILE A 70 4.40 8.19 -14.13
CA ILE A 70 3.61 9.43 -14.09
C ILE A 70 3.09 9.70 -12.67
N ALA A 71 2.62 8.67 -11.97
CA ALA A 71 2.13 8.82 -10.60
C ALA A 71 3.26 9.23 -9.65
N VAL A 72 4.45 8.63 -9.81
CA VAL A 72 5.64 8.98 -9.00
C VAL A 72 6.12 10.40 -9.29
N GLU A 73 6.17 10.81 -10.56
CA GLU A 73 6.49 12.19 -10.94
C GLU A 73 5.50 13.20 -10.33
N GLN A 74 4.20 12.88 -10.34
CA GLN A 74 3.19 13.72 -9.70
C GLN A 74 3.35 13.76 -8.18
N LEU A 75 3.67 12.64 -7.53
CA LEU A 75 3.93 12.60 -6.08
C LEU A 75 5.07 13.55 -5.69
N PHE A 76 6.20 13.51 -6.39
CA PHE A 76 7.34 14.39 -6.10
C PHE A 76 7.03 15.86 -6.42
N SER A 77 6.28 16.12 -7.49
CA SER A 77 5.79 17.47 -7.83
C SER A 77 4.89 18.05 -6.74
N GLU A 78 3.93 17.26 -6.24
CA GLU A 78 3.01 17.64 -5.16
C GLU A 78 3.72 17.85 -3.82
N LEU A 79 4.76 17.05 -3.54
CA LEU A 79 5.65 17.25 -2.39
C LEU A 79 6.51 18.52 -2.51
N GLY A 80 6.68 19.07 -3.72
CA GLY A 80 7.61 20.17 -3.99
C GLY A 80 9.08 19.76 -3.85
N ILE A 81 9.40 18.47 -4.03
CA ILE A 81 10.74 17.89 -3.85
C ILE A 81 11.29 17.48 -5.22
N SER A 82 12.55 17.83 -5.50
CA SER A 82 13.26 17.36 -6.70
C SER A 82 14.07 16.09 -6.37
N PRO A 83 13.68 14.90 -6.86
CA PRO A 83 14.40 13.67 -6.57
C PRO A 83 15.65 13.52 -7.44
N ARG A 84 16.64 12.79 -6.91
CA ARG A 84 17.64 12.12 -7.73
C ARG A 84 17.00 10.89 -8.37
N ILE A 85 17.11 10.78 -9.68
CA ILE A 85 16.57 9.63 -10.44
C ILE A 85 17.72 8.72 -10.85
N SER A 86 17.61 7.42 -10.53
CA SER A 86 18.58 6.41 -10.92
C SER A 86 17.93 5.20 -11.60
N ASN A 87 18.65 4.58 -12.54
CA ASN A 87 18.29 3.28 -13.09
C ASN A 87 18.86 2.20 -12.18
N ILE A 88 17.99 1.39 -11.57
CA ILE A 88 18.39 0.34 -10.62
C ILE A 88 18.67 -0.96 -11.38
N THR A 89 17.74 -1.36 -12.24
CA THR A 89 17.86 -2.51 -13.14
C THR A 89 17.08 -2.24 -14.43
N SER A 90 17.16 -3.16 -15.40
CA SER A 90 16.33 -3.09 -16.61
C SER A 90 14.85 -3.12 -16.22
N GLY A 91 14.16 -2.00 -16.41
CA GLY A 91 12.73 -1.86 -16.09
C GLY A 91 12.41 -1.36 -14.68
N MET A 92 13.40 -0.93 -13.89
CA MET A 92 13.17 -0.30 -12.58
C MET A 92 13.96 1.00 -12.41
N LEU A 93 13.24 2.09 -12.15
CA LEU A 93 13.82 3.38 -11.73
C LEU A 93 13.67 3.55 -10.22
N CYS A 94 14.49 4.41 -9.65
CA CYS A 94 14.35 4.90 -8.28
C CYS A 94 14.37 6.42 -8.28
N PHE A 95 13.35 7.02 -7.65
CA PHE A 95 13.25 8.44 -7.38
C PHE A 95 13.51 8.63 -5.88
N GLU A 96 14.60 9.31 -5.56
CA GLU A 96 15.11 9.38 -4.19
C GLU A 96 15.37 10.82 -3.75
N ALA A 97 14.95 11.16 -2.54
CA ALA A 97 15.26 12.40 -1.86
C ALA A 97 15.41 12.13 -0.35
N GLU A 98 15.55 13.18 0.46
CA GLU A 98 15.64 13.04 1.91
C GLU A 98 14.39 12.35 2.48
N ASN A 99 14.59 11.24 3.21
CA ASN A 99 13.56 10.42 3.84
C ASN A 99 12.49 9.84 2.89
N ILE A 100 12.73 9.82 1.56
CA ILE A 100 11.81 9.21 0.60
C ILE A 100 12.54 8.54 -0.57
N CYS A 101 12.18 7.29 -0.83
CA CYS A 101 12.68 6.48 -1.94
C CYS A 101 11.52 5.74 -2.62
N ILE A 102 11.19 6.10 -3.86
CA ILE A 102 10.09 5.47 -4.62
C ILE A 102 10.64 4.75 -5.84
N PHE A 103 10.45 3.43 -5.86
CA PHE A 103 10.74 2.61 -7.02
C PHE A 103 9.61 2.73 -8.05
N VAL A 104 9.98 2.89 -9.32
CA VAL A 104 9.06 2.75 -10.46
C VAL A 104 9.29 1.38 -11.06
N GLY A 105 8.32 0.47 -10.94
CA GLY A 105 8.44 -0.89 -11.48
C GLY A 105 7.37 -1.86 -10.96
N ASP A 106 7.47 -3.12 -11.40
CA ASP A 106 6.61 -4.19 -10.87
C ASP A 106 7.04 -4.55 -9.44
N ILE A 107 6.09 -4.58 -8.50
CA ILE A 107 6.36 -4.98 -7.12
C ILE A 107 7.04 -6.34 -7.05
N PHE A 108 6.68 -7.30 -7.90
CA PHE A 108 7.27 -8.65 -7.86
C PHE A 108 8.75 -8.68 -8.28
N ALA A 109 9.27 -7.60 -8.89
CA ALA A 109 10.68 -7.43 -9.22
C ALA A 109 11.49 -6.76 -8.10
N LEU A 110 10.83 -6.19 -7.08
CA LEU A 110 11.51 -5.60 -5.93
C LEU A 110 12.07 -6.71 -5.04
N SER A 111 13.36 -6.65 -4.70
CA SER A 111 13.99 -7.61 -3.80
C SER A 111 14.15 -7.03 -2.39
N SER A 112 14.39 -7.88 -1.40
CA SER A 112 14.73 -7.44 -0.04
C SER A 112 15.99 -6.59 -0.01
N GLN A 113 16.97 -6.86 -0.88
CA GLN A 113 18.21 -6.06 -0.95
C GLN A 113 17.94 -4.64 -1.46
N LEU A 114 17.01 -4.48 -2.39
CA LEU A 114 16.63 -3.16 -2.90
C LEU A 114 15.73 -2.42 -1.92
N LEU A 115 14.75 -3.11 -1.34
CA LEU A 115 13.87 -2.53 -0.33
C LEU A 115 14.67 -2.09 0.91
N GLY A 116 15.66 -2.89 1.32
CA GLY A 116 16.36 -2.75 2.59
C GLY A 116 15.45 -3.07 3.79
N ASP A 117 15.97 -2.83 4.99
CA ASP A 117 15.21 -3.07 6.21
C ASP A 117 14.08 -2.04 6.37
N VAL A 118 12.89 -2.54 6.70
CA VAL A 118 11.70 -1.73 6.97
C VAL A 118 11.08 -2.14 8.30
N HIS A 119 10.54 -1.18 9.02
CA HIS A 119 9.96 -1.39 10.34
C HIS A 119 8.46 -1.66 10.27
N ALA A 120 7.80 -1.18 9.21
CA ALA A 120 6.39 -1.44 8.98
C ALA A 120 6.01 -1.39 7.50
N ILE A 121 4.87 -1.99 7.17
CA ILE A 121 4.19 -1.85 5.89
C ILE A 121 2.87 -1.10 6.11
N TYR A 122 2.57 -0.13 5.26
CA TYR A 122 1.25 0.48 5.16
C TYR A 122 0.61 0.12 3.81
N ASP A 123 -0.24 -0.91 3.83
CA ASP A 123 -0.94 -1.41 2.64
C ASP A 123 -2.35 -0.84 2.61
N ARG A 124 -2.55 0.15 1.74
CA ARG A 124 -3.87 0.75 1.48
C ARG A 124 -4.06 0.87 -0.01
N ALA A 125 -5.20 0.39 -0.49
CA ALA A 125 -5.51 0.33 -1.92
C ALA A 125 -4.50 -0.48 -2.76
N ALA A 126 -3.65 -1.32 -2.14
CA ALA A 126 -2.73 -2.20 -2.84
C ALA A 126 -3.25 -3.64 -2.91
N LEU A 127 -3.41 -4.33 -1.78
CA LEU A 127 -3.96 -5.71 -1.77
C LEU A 127 -5.34 -5.79 -2.45
N ILE A 128 -6.22 -4.83 -2.15
CA ILE A 128 -7.57 -4.74 -2.72
C ILE A 128 -7.58 -4.31 -4.20
N ALA A 129 -6.46 -3.87 -4.77
CA ALA A 129 -6.34 -3.59 -6.21
C ALA A 129 -6.05 -4.86 -7.02
N LEU A 130 -5.68 -5.97 -6.37
CA LEU A 130 -5.24 -7.19 -7.02
C LEU A 130 -6.37 -8.21 -7.19
N PRO A 131 -6.43 -8.90 -8.35
CA PRO A 131 -7.31 -10.06 -8.53
C PRO A 131 -7.01 -11.15 -7.50
N GLN A 132 -8.04 -11.91 -7.11
CA GLN A 132 -7.93 -12.96 -6.08
C GLN A 132 -6.76 -13.94 -6.30
N VAL A 133 -6.52 -14.34 -7.55
CA VAL A 133 -5.43 -15.27 -7.92
C VAL A 133 -4.02 -14.73 -7.63
N MET A 134 -3.87 -13.42 -7.49
CA MET A 134 -2.58 -12.77 -7.24
C MET A 134 -2.32 -12.48 -5.76
N ARG A 135 -3.37 -12.38 -4.94
CA ARG A 135 -3.26 -11.88 -3.55
C ARG A 135 -2.38 -12.74 -2.66
N ALA A 136 -2.46 -14.07 -2.79
CA ALA A 136 -1.60 -14.98 -2.03
C ALA A 136 -0.12 -14.81 -2.39
N THR A 137 0.19 -14.68 -3.69
CA THR A 137 1.56 -14.44 -4.17
C THR A 137 2.07 -13.07 -3.73
N TYR A 138 1.21 -12.05 -3.78
CA TYR A 138 1.51 -10.70 -3.31
C TYR A 138 1.82 -10.67 -1.81
N ALA A 139 0.94 -11.24 -0.98
CA ALA A 139 1.14 -11.30 0.46
C ALA A 139 2.44 -12.03 0.81
N LYS A 140 2.69 -13.20 0.20
CA LYS A 140 3.95 -13.94 0.37
C LYS A 140 5.16 -13.12 -0.05
N HIS A 141 5.07 -12.41 -1.17
CA HIS A 141 6.15 -11.56 -1.65
C HIS A 141 6.44 -10.41 -0.68
N LEU A 142 5.42 -9.69 -0.21
CA LEU A 142 5.56 -8.64 0.81
C LEU A 142 6.26 -9.16 2.08
N MET A 143 5.80 -10.28 2.62
CA MET A 143 6.39 -10.89 3.81
C MET A 143 7.87 -11.24 3.60
N ASN A 144 8.22 -11.76 2.43
CA ASN A 144 9.59 -12.13 2.09
C ASN A 144 10.52 -10.91 1.97
N ILE A 145 10.09 -9.86 1.26
CA ILE A 145 10.98 -8.72 0.98
C ILE A 145 11.15 -7.80 2.20
N SER A 146 10.15 -7.76 3.08
CA SER A 146 10.13 -6.91 4.29
C SER A 146 10.64 -7.61 5.54
N ASN A 147 11.11 -8.85 5.43
CA ASN A 147 11.46 -9.69 6.58
C ASN A 147 10.34 -9.75 7.65
N LYS A 148 9.10 -9.92 7.16
CA LYS A 148 7.88 -9.96 7.96
C LYS A 148 7.66 -8.73 8.87
N ALA A 149 7.94 -7.52 8.38
CA ALA A 149 7.63 -6.30 9.11
C ALA A 149 6.12 -6.23 9.48
N GLN A 150 5.82 -5.67 10.66
CA GLN A 150 4.44 -5.41 11.08
C GLN A 150 3.67 -4.56 10.06
N GLN A 151 2.36 -4.73 9.95
CA GLN A 151 1.58 -4.09 8.90
C GLN A 151 0.33 -3.40 9.45
N LEU A 152 0.06 -2.22 8.88
CA LEU A 152 -1.24 -1.58 8.94
C LEU A 152 -1.91 -1.76 7.57
N LEU A 153 -2.89 -2.65 7.50
CA LEU A 153 -3.57 -3.04 6.28
C LEU A 153 -4.99 -2.47 6.26
N VAL A 154 -5.37 -1.83 5.16
CA VAL A 154 -6.73 -1.31 4.93
C VAL A 154 -7.43 -2.11 3.83
N THR A 155 -8.58 -2.70 4.16
CA THR A 155 -9.40 -3.47 3.20
C THR A 155 -10.81 -2.91 3.06
N LEU A 156 -11.49 -3.30 1.99
CA LEU A 156 -12.92 -3.08 1.80
C LEU A 156 -13.62 -4.43 1.84
N GLU A 157 -14.77 -4.49 2.52
CA GLU A 157 -15.64 -5.67 2.55
C GLU A 157 -17.03 -5.30 2.04
N TYR A 158 -17.45 -5.99 0.98
CA TYR A 158 -18.75 -5.88 0.36
C TYR A 158 -19.10 -7.19 -0.37
N ASP A 159 -20.35 -7.34 -0.84
CA ASP A 159 -20.73 -8.48 -1.69
C ASP A 159 -20.05 -8.37 -3.07
N GLN A 160 -19.01 -9.18 -3.28
CA GLN A 160 -18.20 -9.21 -4.50
C GLN A 160 -19.02 -9.51 -5.76
N SER A 161 -20.21 -10.12 -5.65
CA SER A 161 -21.09 -10.36 -6.80
C SER A 161 -21.69 -9.07 -7.39
N LEU A 162 -21.78 -8.00 -6.59
CA LEU A 162 -22.37 -6.72 -6.97
C LEU A 162 -21.40 -5.81 -7.74
N MET A 163 -20.08 -6.08 -7.68
CA MET A 163 -19.08 -5.30 -8.41
C MET A 163 -17.87 -6.16 -8.75
N LYS A 164 -17.33 -6.05 -9.98
CA LYS A 164 -16.17 -6.85 -10.42
C LYS A 164 -14.81 -6.32 -9.96
N GLY A 165 -14.77 -5.20 -9.22
CA GLY A 165 -13.53 -4.51 -8.82
C GLY A 165 -12.72 -3.92 -9.99
N PRO A 166 -11.52 -3.37 -9.71
CA PRO A 166 -11.08 -2.92 -8.39
C PRO A 166 -11.88 -1.68 -7.89
N PRO A 167 -11.88 -1.41 -6.57
CA PRO A 167 -11.28 -2.26 -5.53
C PRO A 167 -12.09 -3.54 -5.35
N PHE A 168 -11.41 -4.64 -5.03
CA PHE A 168 -12.03 -5.91 -4.71
C PHE A 168 -12.33 -6.03 -3.22
N SER A 169 -13.34 -6.81 -2.88
CA SER A 169 -13.66 -7.19 -1.50
C SER A 169 -12.57 -8.13 -0.99
N VAL A 170 -12.05 -7.82 0.20
CA VAL A 170 -11.08 -8.64 0.95
C VAL A 170 -11.54 -8.70 2.40
N ASN A 171 -12.09 -9.84 2.78
CA ASN A 171 -12.64 -10.07 4.12
C ASN A 171 -11.62 -10.73 5.06
N GLN A 172 -12.02 -10.88 6.33
CA GLN A 172 -11.16 -11.49 7.36
C GLN A 172 -10.66 -12.90 7.01
N LYS A 173 -11.47 -13.73 6.32
CA LYS A 173 -11.07 -15.10 5.96
C LYS A 173 -9.94 -15.10 4.94
N GLU A 174 -9.97 -14.17 3.99
CA GLU A 174 -8.88 -14.00 3.03
C GLU A 174 -7.61 -13.49 3.71
N ILE A 175 -7.73 -12.50 4.60
CA ILE A 175 -6.58 -11.98 5.36
C ILE A 175 -5.94 -13.09 6.20
N GLN A 176 -6.76 -13.88 6.91
CA GLN A 176 -6.27 -15.04 7.67
C GLN A 176 -5.61 -16.09 6.77
N LYS A 177 -6.18 -16.36 5.60
CA LYS A 177 -5.59 -17.28 4.62
C LYS A 177 -4.21 -16.82 4.14
N TYR A 178 -4.01 -15.50 3.98
CA TYR A 178 -2.78 -14.96 3.41
C TYR A 178 -1.68 -14.70 4.43
N TYR A 179 -2.05 -14.30 5.65
CA TYR A 179 -1.09 -13.83 6.67
C TYR A 179 -1.13 -14.62 7.98
N GLY A 180 -2.19 -15.40 8.25
CA GLY A 180 -2.44 -15.99 9.57
C GLY A 180 -1.46 -17.09 10.00
N ALA A 181 -0.59 -17.57 9.11
CA ALA A 181 0.48 -18.49 9.46
C ALA A 181 1.72 -17.77 10.02
N ASP A 182 1.86 -16.47 9.77
CA ASP A 182 3.07 -15.69 10.08
C ASP A 182 2.76 -14.45 10.95
N TYR A 183 1.48 -14.10 11.14
CA TYR A 183 1.05 -12.90 11.85
C TYR A 183 -0.14 -13.17 12.78
N ALA A 184 -0.09 -12.55 13.95
CA ALA A 184 -1.26 -12.28 14.77
C ALA A 184 -2.08 -11.15 14.13
N ILE A 185 -3.33 -11.43 13.78
CA ILE A 185 -4.19 -10.52 13.02
C ILE A 185 -5.27 -9.93 13.91
N LYS A 186 -5.30 -8.59 14.03
CA LYS A 186 -6.29 -7.85 14.81
C LYS A 186 -7.05 -6.86 13.93
N CYS A 187 -8.37 -6.92 13.92
CA CYS A 187 -9.20 -5.84 13.37
C CYS A 187 -9.21 -4.68 14.37
N LEU A 188 -8.77 -3.50 13.94
CA LEU A 188 -8.76 -2.29 14.76
C LEU A 188 -10.07 -1.50 14.61
N GLU A 189 -10.62 -1.49 13.40
CA GLU A 189 -11.83 -0.74 13.07
C GLU A 189 -12.54 -1.36 11.87
N SER A 190 -13.87 -1.22 11.88
CA SER A 190 -14.75 -1.52 10.76
C SER A 190 -15.78 -0.40 10.68
N THR A 191 -15.75 0.36 9.59
CA THR A 191 -16.59 1.53 9.42
C THR A 191 -17.31 1.43 8.08
N ASP A 192 -18.62 1.64 8.09
CA ASP A 192 -19.40 1.65 6.86
C ASP A 192 -18.95 2.80 5.95
N VAL A 193 -18.84 2.51 4.65
CA VAL A 193 -18.59 3.51 3.63
C VAL A 193 -19.89 4.28 3.41
N GLU A 194 -19.93 5.54 3.84
CA GLU A 194 -21.10 6.40 3.65
C GLU A 194 -21.47 6.49 2.16
N GLY A 195 -22.75 6.26 1.85
CA GLY A 195 -23.24 6.19 0.47
C GLY A 195 -22.85 4.92 -0.31
N GLY A 196 -22.05 4.03 0.27
CA GLY A 196 -21.58 2.79 -0.35
C GLY A 196 -20.51 3.01 -1.41
N LEU A 197 -19.84 1.91 -1.77
CA LEU A 197 -18.81 1.92 -2.81
C LEU A 197 -19.43 2.28 -4.17
N LYS A 198 -18.86 3.30 -4.83
CA LYS A 198 -19.38 3.90 -6.07
C LYS A 198 -20.83 4.40 -5.95
N GLY A 199 -21.30 4.72 -4.73
CA GLY A 199 -22.63 5.27 -4.49
C GLY A 199 -23.77 4.25 -4.52
N CYS A 200 -23.48 2.95 -4.60
CA CYS A 200 -24.53 1.94 -4.83
C CYS A 200 -24.34 0.59 -4.11
N VAL A 201 -23.11 0.24 -3.70
CA VAL A 201 -22.84 -1.05 -3.06
C VAL A 201 -22.52 -0.83 -1.58
N PRO A 202 -23.36 -1.32 -0.64
CA PRO A 202 -23.02 -1.29 0.79
C PRO A 202 -21.66 -1.95 1.01
N ALA A 203 -20.76 -1.22 1.68
CA ALA A 203 -19.39 -1.65 1.90
C ALA A 203 -18.92 -1.14 3.26
N ALA A 204 -17.99 -1.87 3.88
CA ALA A 204 -17.27 -1.42 5.06
C ALA A 204 -15.78 -1.32 4.75
N GLU A 205 -15.14 -0.24 5.18
CA GLU A 205 -13.69 -0.13 5.23
C GLU A 205 -13.18 -0.67 6.58
N LYS A 206 -12.17 -1.53 6.53
CA LYS A 206 -11.61 -2.20 7.70
C LYS A 206 -10.13 -1.95 7.83
N VAL A 207 -9.69 -1.70 9.05
CA VAL A 207 -8.27 -1.54 9.40
C VAL A 207 -7.82 -2.75 10.18
N TRP A 208 -6.69 -3.31 9.77
CA TRP A 208 -6.09 -4.49 10.37
C TRP A 208 -4.67 -4.18 10.81
N PHE A 209 -4.34 -4.61 12.02
CA PHE A 209 -2.96 -4.69 12.49
C PHE A 209 -2.48 -6.13 12.40
N LEU A 210 -1.41 -6.33 11.65
CA LEU A 210 -0.75 -7.62 11.48
C LEU A 210 0.58 -7.52 12.22
N ASN A 211 0.69 -8.22 13.34
CA ASN A 211 1.93 -8.29 14.14
C ASN A 211 2.64 -9.62 13.87
N PRO A 212 3.91 -9.64 13.43
CA PRO A 212 4.60 -10.88 13.11
C PRO A 212 4.70 -11.79 14.35
N GLU A 213 4.42 -13.07 14.16
CA GLU A 213 4.69 -14.09 15.16
C GLU A 213 6.10 -14.64 14.88
N TYR A 214 7.02 -14.37 15.80
CA TYR A 214 8.32 -15.05 15.79
C TYR A 214 8.12 -16.40 16.47
N SER A 215 8.20 -17.48 15.69
CA SER A 215 8.34 -18.82 16.27
C SER A 215 9.70 -18.86 16.99
N GLU A 216 9.69 -19.19 18.29
CA GLU A 216 10.89 -19.51 19.07
C GLU A 216 11.67 -20.70 18.49
#